data_AF-A0A2A5D787-F1
#
_entry.id   AF-A0A2A5D787-F1
#
_cell.length_a   1.000
_cell.length_b   1.000
_cell.length_c   1.000
_cell.angle_alpha   90.00
_cell.angle_beta   90.00
_cell.angle_gamma   90.00
#
_symmetry.space_group_name_H-M   'P 1'
#
loop_
_entity.id
_entity.type
_entity.pdbx_description
1 polymer ?
#
loop_
_entity_poly.entity_id
_entity_poly.type
_entity_poly.pdbx_seq_one_letter_code
_entity_poly.pdbx_strand_id
1 'polypeptide(L)'
;MISLNLVCNPHDMQHAMEPSSVNNPAIRNKLLAWMLHVVAPLLFGSLIYVLFRSPSIQLFDWAGGIGMEGMVRNANSWASGTADSLPSWVIFNLPDGLWAYALTASLCLTWAERPCRERATWLALPLVLTTGSELLQARGIVPGTFDWLDVVTMTCACLVCLFINAPPISIPGGITHAKFT
;
A
#
# COMPACT_ATOMS: atom_id res chain seq x y z
N MET A 1 4.05 59.73 -22.02
CA MET A 1 4.48 58.86 -23.13
C MET A 1 5.58 57.93 -22.61
N ILE A 2 5.21 56.79 -22.03
CA ILE A 2 6.13 55.67 -21.77
C ILE A 2 5.30 54.41 -22.07
N SER A 3 5.57 53.76 -23.20
CA SER A 3 4.89 52.54 -23.63
C SER A 3 5.36 51.36 -22.78
N LEU A 4 4.40 50.67 -22.16
CA LEU A 4 4.57 49.37 -21.52
C LEU A 4 4.62 48.30 -22.64
N ASN A 5 5.81 47.92 -23.09
CA ASN A 5 6.00 46.73 -23.93
C ASN A 5 6.42 45.55 -23.04
N LEU A 6 5.45 44.92 -22.38
CA LEU A 6 5.60 43.55 -21.88
C LEU A 6 5.20 42.58 -23.01
N VAL A 7 6.04 42.52 -24.03
CA VAL A 7 6.00 41.40 -24.99
C VAL A 7 6.88 40.32 -24.38
N CYS A 8 6.27 39.33 -23.71
CA CYS A 8 6.97 38.09 -23.37
C CYS A 8 7.48 37.47 -24.67
N ASN A 9 8.80 37.27 -24.75
CA ASN A 9 9.45 36.68 -25.90
C ASN A 9 8.99 35.20 -26.03
N PRO A 10 8.43 34.76 -27.17
CA PRO A 10 7.99 33.37 -27.35
C PRO A 10 9.13 32.35 -27.24
N HIS A 11 10.39 32.76 -27.36
CA HIS A 11 11.55 31.90 -27.10
C HIS A 11 11.70 31.52 -25.61
N ASP A 12 11.24 32.36 -24.68
CA ASP A 12 11.34 32.09 -23.24
C ASP A 12 10.29 31.08 -22.75
N MET A 13 9.21 30.86 -23.53
CA MET A 13 8.18 29.87 -23.20
C MET A 13 8.57 28.43 -23.56
N GLN A 14 9.56 28.23 -24.43
CA GLN A 14 9.99 26.88 -24.85
C GLN A 14 10.92 26.20 -23.83
N HIS A 15 11.51 26.95 -22.89
CA HIS A 15 12.36 26.39 -21.84
C HIS A 15 11.61 25.96 -20.57
N ALA A 16 10.31 26.25 -20.44
CA ALA A 16 9.53 25.91 -19.24
C ALA A 16 8.89 24.50 -19.27
N MET A 17 9.03 23.76 -20.37
CA MET A 17 8.60 22.36 -20.47
C MET A 17 9.81 21.44 -20.54
N GLU A 18 10.63 21.42 -19.48
CA GLU A 18 11.77 20.51 -19.42
C GLU A 18 11.31 19.12 -18.94
N PRO A 19 11.40 18.05 -19.75
CA PRO A 19 11.09 16.67 -19.34
C PRO A 19 12.16 16.06 -18.41
N SER A 20 12.94 16.90 -17.72
CA SER A 20 14.14 16.53 -16.95
C SER A 20 13.83 15.99 -15.54
N SER A 21 12.62 16.20 -15.02
CA SER A 21 12.29 15.85 -13.62
C SER A 21 12.20 14.34 -13.36
N VAL A 22 11.80 13.52 -14.35
CA VAL A 22 11.68 12.06 -14.20
C VAL A 22 13.04 11.35 -14.19
N ASN A 23 14.05 11.93 -14.84
CA ASN A 23 15.40 11.35 -14.90
C ASN A 23 16.27 11.65 -13.66
N ASN A 24 15.73 12.34 -12.66
CA ASN A 24 16.41 12.52 -11.38
C ASN A 24 16.49 11.17 -10.63
N PRO A 25 17.70 10.65 -10.31
CA PRO A 25 17.84 9.35 -9.68
C PRO A 25 17.16 9.26 -8.31
N ALA A 26 17.06 10.36 -7.56
CA ALA A 26 16.38 10.38 -6.27
C ALA A 26 14.86 10.26 -6.42
N ILE A 27 14.28 10.95 -7.40
CA ILE A 27 12.84 10.87 -7.71
C ILE A 27 12.51 9.47 -8.23
N ARG A 28 13.33 8.94 -9.14
CA ARG A 28 13.19 7.57 -9.66
C ARG A 28 13.23 6.53 -8.55
N ASN A 29 14.19 6.60 -7.64
CA ASN A 29 14.31 5.64 -6.54
C ASN A 29 13.11 5.72 -5.58
N LYS A 30 12.62 6.93 -5.28
CA LYS A 30 11.37 7.11 -4.51
C LYS A 30 10.19 6.44 -5.22
N LEU A 31 10.01 6.68 -6.53
CA LEU A 31 8.95 6.05 -7.31
C LEU A 31 9.06 4.52 -7.32
N LEU A 32 10.27 3.98 -7.53
CA LEU A 32 10.52 2.55 -7.49
C LEU A 32 10.16 1.94 -6.12
N ALA A 33 10.47 2.62 -5.01
CA ALA A 33 10.09 2.18 -3.68
C ALA A 33 8.56 2.11 -3.51
N TRP A 34 7.84 3.12 -3.98
CA TRP A 34 6.36 3.11 -3.99
C TRP A 34 5.79 1.98 -4.84
N MET A 35 6.33 1.77 -6.04
CA MET A 35 5.89 0.69 -6.93
C MET A 35 6.13 -0.67 -6.31
N LEU A 36 7.31 -0.90 -5.72
CA LEU A 36 7.70 -2.19 -5.17
C LEU A 36 7.01 -2.52 -3.85
N HIS A 37 6.93 -1.56 -2.92
CA HIS A 37 6.46 -1.84 -1.55
C HIS A 37 4.99 -1.51 -1.32
N VAL A 38 4.35 -0.75 -2.20
CA VAL A 38 2.93 -0.39 -2.05
C VAL A 38 2.11 -0.96 -3.19
N VAL A 39 2.41 -0.59 -4.43
CA VAL A 39 1.56 -0.94 -5.58
C VAL A 39 1.61 -2.44 -5.87
N ALA A 40 2.80 -3.03 -5.96
CA ALA A 40 2.96 -4.45 -6.26
C ALA A 40 2.26 -5.38 -5.23
N PRO A 41 2.49 -5.25 -3.90
CA PRO A 41 1.79 -6.11 -2.94
C PRO A 41 0.28 -5.86 -2.90
N LEU A 42 -0.17 -4.62 -3.05
CA LEU A 42 -1.60 -4.30 -3.12
C LEU A 42 -2.27 -4.99 -4.31
N LEU A 43 -1.68 -4.88 -5.50
CA LEU A 43 -2.20 -5.53 -6.71
C LEU A 43 -2.13 -7.05 -6.62
N PHE A 44 -1.05 -7.59 -6.07
CA PHE A 44 -0.88 -9.03 -5.95
C PHE A 44 -1.88 -9.64 -4.96
N GLY A 45 -2.08 -9.00 -3.80
CA GLY A 45 -3.11 -9.41 -2.84
C GLY A 45 -4.52 -9.33 -3.44
N SER A 46 -4.84 -8.23 -4.12
CA SER A 46 -6.13 -8.06 -4.81
C SER A 46 -6.35 -9.09 -5.91
N LEU A 47 -5.30 -9.45 -6.66
CA LEU A 47 -5.36 -10.48 -7.69
C LEU A 47 -5.69 -11.84 -7.09
N ILE A 48 -4.99 -12.24 -6.02
CA ILE A 48 -5.28 -13.49 -5.32
C ILE A 48 -6.72 -13.50 -4.81
N TYR A 49 -7.14 -12.40 -4.18
CA TYR A 49 -8.47 -12.25 -3.59
C TYR A 49 -9.58 -12.39 -4.64
N VAL A 50 -9.46 -11.70 -5.78
CA VAL A 50 -10.47 -11.76 -6.86
C VAL A 50 -10.51 -13.12 -7.54
N LEU A 51 -9.35 -13.74 -7.78
CA LEU A 51 -9.27 -14.98 -8.54
C LEU A 51 -9.66 -16.22 -7.72
N PHE A 52 -9.18 -16.33 -6.48
CA PHE A 52 -9.22 -17.60 -5.75
C PHE A 52 -10.13 -17.58 -4.51
N ARG A 53 -10.45 -16.40 -3.97
CA ARG A 53 -11.35 -16.35 -2.81
C ARG A 53 -12.77 -16.67 -3.25
N SER A 54 -13.50 -17.43 -2.43
CA SER A 54 -14.90 -17.73 -2.71
C SER A 54 -15.69 -16.43 -2.90
N PRO A 55 -16.72 -16.42 -3.76
CA PRO A 55 -17.56 -15.25 -3.96
C PRO A 55 -18.17 -14.75 -2.65
N SER A 56 -17.52 -13.77 -2.02
CA SER A 56 -18.00 -13.18 -0.78
C SER A 56 -19.04 -12.11 -1.12
N ILE A 57 -20.10 -12.04 -0.30
CA ILE A 57 -21.17 -11.05 -0.49
C ILE A 57 -20.58 -9.64 -0.55
N GLN A 58 -19.60 -9.32 0.30
CA GLN A 58 -19.01 -7.97 0.37
C GLN A 58 -18.26 -7.55 -0.91
N LEU A 59 -17.37 -8.39 -1.46
CA LEU A 59 -16.64 -8.02 -2.67
C LEU A 59 -17.60 -7.87 -3.85
N PHE A 60 -18.56 -8.78 -3.95
CA PHE A 60 -19.54 -8.77 -5.03
C PHE A 60 -20.50 -7.59 -4.89
N ASP A 61 -20.90 -7.21 -3.68
CA ASP A 61 -21.71 -6.00 -3.41
C ASP A 61 -20.96 -4.73 -3.81
N TRP A 62 -19.67 -4.63 -3.45
CA TRP A 62 -18.84 -3.48 -3.85
C TRP A 62 -18.64 -3.44 -5.36
N ALA A 63 -18.35 -4.58 -5.99
CA ALA A 63 -18.22 -4.70 -7.43
C ALA A 63 -19.55 -4.39 -8.15
N GLY A 64 -20.68 -4.80 -7.58
CA GLY A 64 -22.01 -4.49 -8.06
C GLY A 64 -22.31 -2.99 -7.99
N GLY A 65 -21.91 -2.33 -6.90
CA GLY A 65 -22.02 -0.88 -6.73
C GLY A 65 -21.31 -0.05 -7.80
N ILE A 66 -20.26 -0.61 -8.42
CA ILE A 66 -19.52 0.02 -9.54
C ILE A 66 -19.80 -0.62 -10.90
N GLY A 67 -20.74 -1.56 -10.99
CA GLY A 67 -21.11 -2.25 -12.24
C GLY A 67 -20.10 -3.28 -12.75
N MET A 68 -19.14 -3.72 -11.93
CA MET A 68 -18.06 -4.65 -12.30
C MET A 68 -18.29 -6.09 -11.82
N GLU A 69 -19.42 -6.40 -11.20
CA GLU A 69 -19.70 -7.74 -10.64
C GLU A 69 -19.49 -8.86 -11.68
N GLY A 70 -19.96 -8.68 -12.91
CA GLY A 70 -19.80 -9.67 -13.98
C GLY A 70 -18.32 -9.94 -14.34
N MET A 71 -17.47 -8.92 -14.31
CA MET A 71 -16.04 -9.07 -14.57
C MET A 71 -15.34 -9.85 -13.45
N VAL A 72 -15.66 -9.51 -12.19
CA VAL A 72 -15.13 -10.20 -11.00
C VAL A 72 -15.57 -11.66 -10.98
N ARG A 73 -16.85 -11.92 -11.27
CA ARG A 73 -17.41 -13.28 -11.36
C ARG A 73 -16.71 -14.11 -12.44
N ASN A 74 -16.51 -13.53 -13.62
CA ASN A 74 -15.85 -14.21 -14.73
C ASN A 74 -14.39 -14.55 -14.38
N ALA A 75 -13.65 -13.58 -13.81
CA ALA A 75 -12.27 -13.79 -13.38
C ALA A 75 -12.15 -14.90 -12.34
N ASN A 76 -13.01 -14.90 -11.32
CA ASN A 76 -13.07 -15.94 -10.30
C ASN A 76 -13.39 -17.32 -10.91
N SER A 77 -14.38 -17.40 -11.80
CA SER A 77 -14.78 -18.66 -12.44
C SER A 77 -13.69 -19.27 -13.33
N TRP A 78 -12.80 -18.44 -13.89
CA TRP A 78 -11.67 -18.91 -14.69
C TRP A 78 -10.59 -19.56 -13.81
N ALA A 79 -10.39 -19.05 -12.59
CA ALA A 79 -9.36 -19.52 -11.67
C ALA A 79 -9.86 -20.59 -10.68
N SER A 80 -11.18 -20.72 -10.46
CA SER A 80 -11.77 -21.61 -9.47
C SER A 80 -11.34 -23.07 -9.61
N GLY A 81 -11.17 -23.56 -10.84
CA GLY A 81 -10.69 -24.93 -11.12
C GLY A 81 -9.24 -25.20 -10.68
N THR A 82 -8.49 -24.17 -10.30
CA THR A 82 -7.11 -24.28 -9.79
C THR A 82 -6.97 -23.89 -8.32
N ALA A 83 -8.06 -23.44 -7.67
CA ALA A 83 -8.03 -23.00 -6.28
C ALA A 83 -7.64 -24.15 -5.33
N ASP A 84 -8.08 -25.37 -5.60
CA ASP A 84 -7.75 -26.56 -4.80
C ASP A 84 -6.25 -26.92 -4.81
N SER A 85 -5.49 -26.38 -5.77
CA SER A 85 -4.04 -26.59 -5.85
C SER A 85 -3.25 -25.63 -4.95
N LEU A 86 -3.89 -24.59 -4.41
CA LEU A 86 -3.25 -23.62 -3.53
C LEU A 86 -3.55 -23.94 -2.05
N PRO A 87 -2.56 -23.77 -1.15
CA PRO A 87 -2.83 -23.86 0.27
C PRO A 87 -3.88 -22.83 0.72
N SER A 88 -4.76 -23.22 1.64
CA SER A 88 -5.82 -22.34 2.16
C SER A 88 -5.30 -21.01 2.70
N TRP A 89 -4.16 -21.00 3.39
CA TRP A 89 -3.56 -19.78 3.93
C TRP A 89 -3.15 -18.77 2.84
N VAL A 90 -2.78 -19.24 1.64
CA VAL A 90 -2.45 -18.38 0.49
C VAL A 90 -3.70 -17.65 -0.01
N ILE A 91 -4.86 -18.31 0.02
CA ILE A 91 -6.11 -17.75 -0.48
C ILE A 91 -6.76 -16.83 0.57
N PHE A 92 -6.79 -17.29 1.83
CA PHE A 92 -7.58 -16.64 2.87
C PHE A 92 -6.81 -15.59 3.67
N ASN A 93 -5.51 -15.77 3.90
CA ASN A 93 -4.76 -14.95 4.86
C ASN A 93 -3.68 -14.07 4.19
N LEU A 94 -3.02 -14.58 3.15
CA LEU A 94 -1.95 -13.87 2.45
C LEU A 94 -2.42 -12.52 1.85
N PRO A 95 -3.60 -12.39 1.21
CA PRO A 95 -4.05 -11.10 0.68
C PRO A 95 -4.12 -10.02 1.76
N ASP A 96 -4.70 -10.35 2.91
CA ASP A 96 -4.84 -9.44 4.05
C ASP A 96 -3.46 -9.03 4.61
N GLY A 97 -2.52 -9.97 4.68
CA GLY A 97 -1.11 -9.68 4.99
C GLY A 97 -0.43 -8.74 3.99
N LEU A 98 -0.63 -8.94 2.69
CA LEU A 98 -0.06 -8.08 1.64
C LEU A 98 -0.63 -6.66 1.69
N TRP A 99 -1.92 -6.53 1.99
CA TRP A 99 -2.55 -5.22 2.17
C TRP A 99 -2.07 -4.52 3.44
N ALA A 100 -1.91 -5.25 4.55
CA ALA A 100 -1.30 -4.73 5.78
C ALA A 100 0.14 -4.25 5.55
N TYR A 101 0.93 -5.02 4.79
CA TYR A 101 2.27 -4.61 4.35
C TYR A 101 2.22 -3.33 3.53
N ALA A 102 1.39 -3.27 2.48
CA ALA A 102 1.29 -2.13 1.58
C ALA A 102 0.87 -0.84 2.30
N LEU A 103 -0.10 -0.95 3.22
CA LEU A 103 -0.52 0.15 4.08
C LEU A 103 0.64 0.64 4.95
N THR A 104 1.34 -0.29 5.63
CA THR A 104 2.49 0.05 6.48
C THR A 104 3.60 0.73 5.67
N ALA A 105 3.91 0.20 4.48
CA ALA A 105 4.91 0.76 3.57
C ALA A 105 4.53 2.17 3.11
N SER A 106 3.26 2.40 2.76
CA SER A 106 2.78 3.72 2.34
C SER A 106 2.98 4.78 3.45
N LEU A 107 2.75 4.42 4.71
CA LEU A 107 2.96 5.31 5.85
C LEU A 107 4.46 5.50 6.14
N CYS A 108 5.27 4.43 6.05
CA CYS A 108 6.73 4.54 6.17
C CYS A 108 7.31 5.52 5.16
N LEU A 109 6.93 5.40 3.88
CA LEU A 109 7.45 6.24 2.80
C LEU A 109 6.95 7.69 2.91
N THR A 110 5.70 7.90 3.31
CA THR A 110 5.10 9.24 3.43
C THR A 110 5.66 10.01 4.63
N TRP A 111 5.91 9.34 5.76
CA TRP A 111 6.45 9.94 6.99
C TRP A 111 7.95 9.68 7.21
N ALA A 112 8.69 9.25 6.19
CA ALA A 112 10.11 8.94 6.29
C ALA A 112 10.94 10.11 6.83
N GLU A 113 10.63 11.33 6.36
CA GLU A 113 11.35 12.58 6.67
C GLU A 113 10.81 13.30 7.92
N ARG A 114 9.82 12.72 8.62
CA ARG A 114 9.16 13.33 9.79
C ARG A 114 9.86 12.94 11.11
N PRO A 115 9.72 13.76 12.17
CA PRO A 115 10.29 13.45 13.49
C PRO A 115 9.81 12.10 14.03
N CYS A 116 10.65 11.43 14.82
CA CYS A 116 10.41 10.07 15.30
C CYS A 116 9.06 9.93 16.04
N ARG A 117 8.64 10.92 16.85
CA ARG A 117 7.38 10.87 17.60
C ARG A 117 6.16 10.91 16.69
N GLU A 118 6.11 11.85 15.75
CA GLU A 118 5.02 11.95 14.78
C GLU A 118 4.95 10.68 13.93
N ARG A 119 6.09 10.23 13.42
CA ARG A 119 6.20 9.01 12.64
C ARG A 119 5.70 7.78 13.40
N ALA A 120 6.11 7.59 14.65
CA ALA A 120 5.68 6.46 15.47
C ALA A 120 4.16 6.42 15.67
N THR A 121 3.51 7.57 15.86
CA THR A 121 2.04 7.65 15.96
C THR A 121 1.37 7.16 14.69
N TRP A 122 1.84 7.58 13.51
CA TRP A 122 1.28 7.13 12.23
C TRP A 122 1.59 5.66 11.95
N LEU A 123 2.78 5.17 12.30
CA LEU A 123 3.16 3.77 12.11
C LEU A 123 2.48 2.79 13.07
N ALA A 124 1.84 3.29 14.14
CA ALA A 124 0.98 2.46 14.99
C ALA A 124 -0.38 2.15 14.32
N LEU A 125 -0.85 2.99 13.38
CA LEU A 125 -2.17 2.84 12.76
C LEU A 125 -2.36 1.50 12.03
N PRO A 126 -1.44 1.02 11.18
CA PRO A 126 -1.63 -0.27 10.49
C PRO A 126 -1.81 -1.42 11.48
N LEU A 127 -1.02 -1.46 12.55
CA LEU A 127 -1.14 -2.48 13.59
C LEU A 127 -2.49 -2.39 14.30
N VAL A 128 -2.94 -1.18 14.67
CA VAL A 128 -4.22 -0.97 15.34
C VAL A 128 -5.39 -1.32 14.41
N LEU A 129 -5.34 -0.95 13.13
CA LEU A 129 -6.42 -1.21 12.18
C LEU A 129 -6.55 -2.70 11.87
N THR A 130 -5.42 -3.38 11.60
CA THR A 130 -5.41 -4.81 11.23
C THR A 130 -5.79 -5.72 12.40
N THR A 131 -5.18 -5.52 13.58
CA THR A 131 -5.54 -6.30 14.78
C THR A 131 -6.91 -5.89 15.32
N GLY A 132 -7.25 -4.59 15.22
CA GLY A 132 -8.53 -4.06 15.66
C GLY A 132 -9.70 -4.60 14.83
N SER A 133 -9.57 -4.71 13.51
CA SER A 133 -10.62 -5.29 12.66
C SER A 133 -10.93 -6.73 13.05
N GLU A 134 -9.92 -7.55 13.34
CA GLU A 134 -10.10 -8.93 13.82
C GLU A 134 -10.78 -8.98 15.20
N LEU A 135 -10.38 -8.12 16.14
CA LEU A 135 -11.03 -8.04 17.45
C LEU A 135 -12.49 -7.56 17.37
N LEU A 136 -12.83 -6.76 16.36
CA LEU A 136 -14.21 -6.33 16.10
C LEU A 136 -15.03 -7.45 15.45
N GLN A 137 -14.43 -8.25 14.56
CA GLN A 137 -15.05 -9.45 14.00
C GLN A 137 -15.32 -10.50 15.10
N ALA A 138 -14.39 -10.69 16.04
CA ALA A 138 -14.56 -11.58 17.19
C ALA A 138 -15.76 -11.20 18.08
N ARG A 139 -16.12 -9.91 18.11
CA ARG A 139 -17.30 -9.39 18.84
C ARG A 139 -18.57 -9.33 17.97
N GLY A 140 -18.50 -9.74 16.70
CA GLY A 140 -19.61 -9.67 15.75
C GLY A 140 -20.02 -8.23 15.38
N ILE A 141 -19.16 -7.24 15.62
CA ILE A 141 -19.43 -5.83 15.30
C ILE A 141 -19.23 -5.57 13.81
N VAL A 142 -18.16 -6.15 13.25
CA VAL A 142 -17.83 -6.07 11.83
C VAL A 142 -18.13 -7.42 11.18
N PRO A 143 -18.78 -7.46 10.00
CA PRO A 143 -19.03 -8.70 9.29
C PRO A 143 -17.72 -9.35 8.85
N GLY A 144 -17.47 -10.56 9.33
CA GLY A 144 -16.25 -11.32 9.08
C GLY A 144 -16.16 -12.53 10.02
N THR A 145 -15.04 -13.25 9.99
CA THR A 145 -14.77 -14.39 10.87
C THR A 145 -13.40 -14.18 11.47
N PHE A 146 -13.35 -14.14 12.80
CA PHE A 146 -12.09 -14.02 13.50
C PHE A 146 -11.19 -15.23 13.22
N ASP A 147 -10.00 -14.98 12.67
CA ASP A 147 -8.97 -15.99 12.44
C ASP A 147 -7.65 -15.56 13.10
N TRP A 148 -7.09 -16.45 13.92
CA TRP A 148 -5.78 -16.22 14.54
C TRP A 148 -4.66 -16.13 13.51
N LEU A 149 -4.78 -16.85 12.41
CA LEU A 149 -3.78 -16.82 11.35
C LEU A 149 -3.80 -15.48 10.61
N ASP A 150 -4.95 -14.81 10.50
CA ASP A 150 -5.07 -13.45 9.95
C ASP A 150 -4.34 -12.44 10.84
N VAL A 151 -4.56 -12.51 12.16
CA VAL A 151 -3.84 -11.67 13.13
C VAL A 151 -2.33 -11.85 13.03
N VAL A 152 -1.87 -13.10 12.99
CA VAL A 152 -0.42 -13.41 12.89
C VAL A 152 0.14 -12.92 11.57
N THR A 153 -0.53 -13.22 10.45
CA THR A 153 -0.06 -12.89 9.10
C THR A 153 0.04 -11.37 8.92
N MET A 154 -0.99 -10.62 9.29
CA MET A 154 -0.98 -9.15 9.21
C MET A 154 0.04 -8.52 10.16
N THR A 155 0.16 -9.03 11.39
CA THR A 155 1.16 -8.51 12.34
C THR A 155 2.58 -8.75 11.84
N CYS A 156 2.89 -9.96 11.38
CA CYS A 156 4.19 -10.29 10.79
C CYS A 156 4.48 -9.42 9.57
N ALA A 157 3.50 -9.20 8.68
CA ALA A 157 3.65 -8.35 7.51
C ALA A 157 3.99 -6.89 7.88
N CYS A 158 3.29 -6.32 8.86
CA CYS A 158 3.61 -5.00 9.41
C CYS A 158 5.04 -4.95 9.97
N LEU A 159 5.44 -5.93 10.79
CA LEU A 159 6.78 -5.98 11.38
C LEU A 159 7.88 -6.12 10.32
N VAL A 160 7.68 -6.98 9.31
CA VAL A 160 8.61 -7.14 8.18
C VAL A 160 8.71 -5.84 7.40
N CYS A 161 7.61 -5.16 7.14
CA CYS A 161 7.63 -3.86 6.47
C CYS A 161 8.43 -2.82 7.26
N LEU A 162 8.18 -2.72 8.57
CA LEU A 162 8.91 -1.81 9.46
C LEU A 162 10.40 -2.14 9.47
N PHE A 163 10.77 -3.43 9.51
CA PHE A 163 12.17 -3.83 9.47
C PHE A 163 12.87 -3.40 8.17
N ILE A 164 12.18 -3.48 7.03
CA ILE A 164 12.75 -3.13 5.71
C ILE A 164 12.77 -1.61 5.49
N ASN A 165 11.68 -0.91 5.82
CA ASN A 165 11.44 0.46 5.37
C ASN A 165 11.54 1.51 6.49
N ALA A 166 11.56 1.12 7.77
CA ALA A 166 11.66 2.11 8.83
C ALA A 166 13.08 2.70 8.87
N PRO A 167 13.22 4.04 8.82
CA PRO A 167 14.51 4.66 9.05
C PRO A 167 15.01 4.32 10.45
N PRO A 168 16.33 4.16 10.65
CA PRO A 168 16.89 3.91 11.98
C PRO A 168 16.36 4.94 12.98
N ILE A 169 16.00 4.49 14.17
CA ILE A 169 15.53 5.35 15.25
C ILE A 169 16.71 6.24 15.65
N SER A 170 16.70 7.50 15.22
CA SER A 170 17.61 8.50 15.73
C SER A 170 17.21 8.84 17.15
N ILE A 171 17.92 8.23 18.11
CA ILE A 171 17.80 8.59 19.52
C ILE A 171 18.28 10.04 19.65
N PRO A 172 17.50 10.95 20.25
CA PRO A 172 17.95 12.33 20.46
C PRO A 172 19.27 12.32 21.25
N GLY A 173 20.37 12.70 20.59
CA GLY A 173 21.72 12.74 21.18
C GLY A 173 22.73 11.74 20.61
N GLY A 174 22.35 10.84 19.69
CA GLY A 174 23.27 9.90 19.03
C GLY A 174 23.65 10.33 17.61
N ILE A 175 24.96 10.36 17.29
CA ILE A 175 25.48 10.56 15.94
C ILE A 175 24.98 9.41 15.05
N THR A 176 24.02 9.66 14.17
CA THR A 176 23.58 8.69 13.17
C THR A 176 24.40 8.82 11.90
N HIS A 177 25.20 7.79 11.60
CA HIS A 177 25.68 7.55 10.24
C HIS A 177 24.47 7.19 9.36
N ALA A 178 24.17 8.04 8.38
CA ALA A 178 23.16 7.76 7.38
C ALA A 178 23.58 6.54 6.55
N LYS A 179 22.80 5.45 6.63
CA LYS A 179 22.84 4.41 5.60
C LYS A 179 21.96 4.89 4.44
N PHE A 180 22.60 5.39 3.39
CA PHE A 180 22.02 5.42 2.06
C PHE A 180 22.22 4.04 1.43
N THR A 181 21.14 3.31 1.27
CA THR A 181 20.99 2.23 0.28
C THR A 181 19.60 2.34 -0.30
#